data_AF-A0A2M6GGK5-F1
#
_entry.id   AF-A0A2M6GGK5-F1
#
_cell.length_a   1.000
_cell.length_b   1.000
_cell.length_c   1.000
_cell.angle_alpha   90.00
_cell.angle_beta   90.00
_cell.angle_gamma   90.00
#
_symmetry.space_group_name_H-M   'P 1'
#
loop_
_entity.id
_entity.type
_entity.pdbx_description
1 polymer ?
#
loop_
_entity_poly.entity_id
_entity_poly.type
_entity_poly.pdbx_seq_one_letter_code
_entity_poly.pdbx_strand_id
1 'polypeptide(L)'
;MSSNSEIIVAHKPTRREFFVIRFLIVLGLLALIQFLWWFFKPGHIGYPPLYWLLTFSLIFKILRMLHEWYHYFSIHVPKRPTTDYNYTVDILTTACPGEPQQMIIDTLEAIQAITYPHTAYLCDEGDDPVLKEACRRLGVVHVTRTEKVNAKAGNINNALRQATGEICVILDPDHIPVPQFLDRVLPYFEDEKIGYVQVVQAYYNKHESIVAYGAAEQTYHFYGPMMMSMDS
;
A
#
# COMPACT_ATOMS: atom_id res chain seq x y z
N MET A 1 -4.14 -20.04 14.91
CA MET A 1 -5.35 -20.36 14.12
C MET A 1 -4.99 -20.11 12.67
N SER A 2 -4.86 -21.15 11.85
CA SER A 2 -4.64 -21.00 10.41
C SER A 2 -5.93 -20.47 9.79
N SER A 3 -6.06 -19.14 9.76
CA SER A 3 -6.89 -18.50 8.76
C SER A 3 -6.33 -18.98 7.43
N ASN A 4 -7.09 -19.83 6.71
CA ASN A 4 -6.92 -19.94 5.28
C ASN A 4 -7.18 -18.53 4.75
N SER A 5 -6.12 -17.73 4.65
CA SER A 5 -6.15 -16.41 4.04
C SER A 5 -6.44 -16.64 2.57
N GLU A 6 -7.73 -16.77 2.25
CA GLU A 6 -8.21 -16.81 0.88
C GLU A 6 -7.58 -15.63 0.16
N ILE A 7 -6.74 -15.96 -0.81
CA ILE A 7 -6.04 -14.91 -1.52
C ILE A 7 -7.07 -14.19 -2.37
N ILE A 8 -7.37 -12.95 -1.99
CA ILE A 8 -8.32 -12.11 -2.72
C ILE A 8 -7.69 -11.78 -4.08
N VAL A 9 -8.30 -12.28 -5.15
CA VAL A 9 -7.89 -11.99 -6.52
C VAL A 9 -8.72 -10.81 -7.02
N ALA A 10 -8.07 -9.76 -7.49
CA ALA A 10 -8.75 -8.66 -8.16
C ALA A 10 -9.39 -9.18 -9.46
N HIS A 11 -10.71 -9.10 -9.54
CA HIS A 11 -11.44 -9.47 -10.75
C HIS A 11 -11.55 -8.28 -11.69
N LYS A 12 -11.39 -8.54 -12.99
CA LYS A 12 -11.67 -7.54 -14.01
C LYS A 12 -13.16 -7.15 -13.93
N PRO A 13 -13.50 -5.85 -13.96
CA PRO A 13 -14.90 -5.44 -13.94
C PRO A 13 -15.69 -6.06 -15.09
N THR A 14 -16.92 -6.48 -14.78
CA THR A 14 -17.88 -6.99 -15.74
C THR A 14 -18.34 -5.90 -16.69
N ARG A 15 -18.91 -6.27 -17.84
CA ARG A 15 -19.48 -5.30 -18.80
C ARG A 15 -20.55 -4.40 -18.14
N ARG A 16 -21.32 -4.96 -17.20
CA ARG A 16 -22.34 -4.21 -16.45
C ARG A 16 -21.71 -3.20 -15.51
N GLU A 17 -20.67 -3.57 -14.76
CA GLU A 17 -19.96 -2.65 -13.87
C GLU A 17 -19.28 -1.53 -14.65
N PHE A 18 -18.63 -1.82 -15.77
CA PHE A 18 -18.09 -0.79 -16.66
C PHE A 18 -19.17 0.18 -17.13
N PHE A 19 -20.32 -0.33 -17.56
CA PHE A 19 -21.43 0.51 -17.97
C PHE A 19 -21.93 1.39 -16.83
N VAL A 20 -22.12 0.82 -15.64
CA VAL A 20 -22.57 1.55 -14.45
C VAL A 20 -21.57 2.64 -14.06
N ILE A 21 -20.28 2.32 -13.96
CA ILE A 21 -19.23 3.29 -13.61
C ILE A 21 -19.22 4.44 -14.62
N ARG A 22 -19.20 4.15 -15.92
CA ARG A 22 -19.19 5.18 -16.96
C ARG A 22 -20.46 6.02 -16.98
N PHE A 23 -21.62 5.40 -16.78
CA PHE A 23 -22.89 6.09 -16.66
C PHE A 23 -22.90 7.04 -15.46
N LEU A 24 -22.41 6.59 -14.29
CA LEU A 24 -22.29 7.42 -13.10
C LEU A 24 -21.30 8.58 -13.29
N ILE A 25 -20.18 8.36 -13.97
CA ILE A 25 -19.23 9.42 -14.32
C ILE A 25 -19.89 10.46 -15.23
N VAL A 26 -20.61 10.05 -16.27
CA VAL A 26 -21.32 10.98 -17.17
C VAL A 26 -22.39 11.77 -16.42
N LEU A 27 -23.19 11.11 -15.59
CA LEU A 27 -24.19 11.77 -14.74
C LEU A 27 -23.52 12.76 -13.77
N GLY A 28 -22.39 12.38 -13.17
CA GLY A 28 -21.58 13.21 -12.29
C GLY A 28 -21.02 14.44 -13.01
N LEU A 29 -20.55 14.31 -14.25
CA LEU A 29 -20.09 15.43 -15.07
C LEU A 29 -21.22 16.40 -15.39
N LEU A 30 -22.42 15.90 -15.73
CA LEU A 30 -23.59 16.75 -15.96
C LEU A 30 -24.00 17.52 -14.70
N ALA A 31 -24.01 16.84 -13.54
CA ALA A 31 -24.28 17.47 -12.26
C ALA A 31 -23.22 18.51 -11.88
N LEU A 32 -21.93 18.22 -12.15
CA LEU A 32 -20.83 19.15 -11.93
C LEU A 32 -20.95 20.41 -12.80
N ILE A 33 -21.27 20.26 -14.09
CA ILE A 33 -21.50 21.40 -14.99
C ILE A 33 -22.65 22.27 -14.48
N GLN A 34 -23.76 21.64 -14.08
CA GLN A 34 -24.91 22.34 -13.51
C GLN A 34 -24.54 23.08 -12.22
N PHE A 35 -23.76 22.44 -11.35
CA PHE A 35 -23.28 23.04 -10.10
C PHE A 35 -22.36 24.23 -10.38
N LEU A 36 -21.40 24.10 -11.29
CA LEU A 36 -20.50 25.20 -11.65
C LEU A 36 -21.26 26.37 -12.27
N TRP A 37 -22.24 26.10 -13.13
CA TRP A 37 -23.13 27.13 -13.68
C TRP A 37 -23.92 27.85 -12.59
N TRP A 38 -24.39 27.13 -11.58
CA TRP A 38 -25.04 27.74 -10.41
C TRP A 38 -24.04 28.54 -9.56
N PHE A 39 -22.88 27.96 -9.22
CA PHE A 39 -21.90 28.52 -8.29
C PHE A 39 -21.34 29.87 -8.78
N PHE A 40 -21.06 30.00 -10.07
CA PHE A 40 -20.49 31.22 -10.66
C PHE A 40 -21.51 32.32 -11.00
N LYS A 41 -22.79 32.17 -10.64
CA LYS A 41 -23.76 33.27 -10.84
C LYS A 41 -23.38 34.47 -9.98
N PRO A 42 -23.41 35.71 -10.51
CA PRO A 42 -23.06 36.91 -9.75
C PRO A 42 -23.86 37.08 -8.46
N GLY A 43 -25.12 36.65 -8.44
CA GLY A 43 -25.99 36.71 -7.26
C GLY A 43 -25.59 35.80 -6.09
N HIS A 44 -24.61 34.90 -6.27
CA HIS A 44 -24.11 34.01 -5.22
C HIS A 44 -22.76 34.47 -4.66
N ILE A 45 -22.18 35.55 -5.18
CA ILE A 45 -20.95 36.15 -4.64
C ILE A 45 -21.36 36.98 -3.42
N GLY A 46 -21.22 36.39 -2.23
CA GLY A 46 -21.41 37.08 -0.95
C GLY A 46 -20.20 37.95 -0.60
N TYR A 47 -19.40 37.51 0.37
CA TYR A 47 -18.15 38.20 0.73
C TYR A 47 -16.99 37.78 -0.19
N PRO A 48 -16.46 38.67 -1.05
CA PRO A 48 -15.56 38.27 -2.14
C PRO A 48 -14.27 37.55 -1.70
N PRO A 49 -13.57 37.97 -0.62
CA PRO A 49 -12.35 37.28 -0.21
C PRO A 49 -12.57 35.81 0.17
N LEU A 50 -13.62 35.51 0.96
CA LEU A 50 -13.93 34.13 1.33
C LEU A 50 -14.46 33.32 0.14
N TYR A 51 -15.22 33.96 -0.76
CA TYR A 51 -15.69 33.32 -1.98
C TYR A 51 -14.52 32.86 -2.86
N TRP A 52 -13.51 33.69 -3.07
CA TRP A 52 -12.35 33.32 -3.90
C TRP A 52 -11.46 32.27 -3.23
N LEU A 53 -11.28 32.33 -1.91
CA LEU A 53 -10.61 31.28 -1.14
C LEU A 53 -11.31 29.92 -1.31
N LEU A 54 -12.64 29.91 -1.15
CA LEU A 54 -13.46 28.72 -1.38
C LEU A 54 -13.35 28.24 -2.83
N THR A 55 -13.43 29.16 -3.80
CA THR A 55 -13.35 28.86 -5.24
C THR A 55 -12.03 28.18 -5.57
N PHE A 56 -10.90 28.66 -5.04
CA PHE A 56 -9.60 28.04 -5.27
C PHE A 56 -9.55 26.60 -4.71
N SER A 57 -9.99 26.41 -3.46
CA SER A 57 -10.05 25.08 -2.83
C SER A 57 -10.97 24.14 -3.61
N LEU A 58 -12.11 24.64 -4.07
CA LEU A 58 -13.10 23.90 -4.84
C LEU A 58 -12.56 23.48 -6.21
N ILE A 59 -11.86 24.36 -6.93
CA ILE A 59 -11.22 24.04 -8.20
C ILE A 59 -10.22 22.91 -8.01
N PHE A 60 -9.35 22.99 -7.00
CA PHE A 60 -8.39 21.93 -6.70
C PHE A 60 -9.09 20.59 -6.41
N LYS A 61 -10.18 20.60 -5.63
CA LYS A 61 -10.99 19.39 -5.36
C LYS A 61 -11.63 18.82 -6.61
N ILE A 62 -12.16 19.67 -7.50
CA ILE A 62 -12.76 19.25 -8.77
C ILE A 62 -11.69 18.63 -9.67
N LEU A 63 -10.51 19.25 -9.80
CA LEU A 63 -9.42 18.71 -10.61
C LEU A 63 -8.99 17.32 -10.12
N ARG A 64 -8.86 17.14 -8.79
CA ARG A 64 -8.55 15.83 -8.21
C ARG A 64 -9.63 14.80 -8.53
N MET A 65 -10.90 15.15 -8.37
CA MET A 65 -12.04 14.26 -8.66
C MET A 65 -12.12 13.89 -10.15
N LEU A 66 -11.89 14.85 -11.05
CA LEU A 66 -11.85 14.60 -12.49
C LEU A 66 -10.68 13.70 -12.88
N HIS A 67 -9.53 13.84 -12.23
CA HIS A 67 -8.38 12.95 -12.40
C HIS A 67 -8.71 11.51 -11.96
N GLU A 68 -9.38 11.33 -10.82
CA GLU A 68 -9.87 10.03 -10.35
C GLU A 68 -10.87 9.41 -11.37
N TRP A 69 -11.83 10.20 -11.87
CA TRP A 69 -12.82 9.73 -12.85
C TRP A 69 -12.21 9.36 -14.20
N TYR A 70 -11.20 10.09 -14.65
CA TYR A 70 -10.46 9.77 -15.88
C TYR A 70 -9.89 8.35 -15.82
N HIS A 71 -9.23 8.03 -14.71
CA HIS A 71 -8.67 6.71 -14.44
C HIS A 71 -9.74 5.63 -14.32
N TYR A 72 -10.84 5.92 -13.64
CA TYR A 72 -11.95 4.97 -13.45
C TYR A 72 -12.71 4.64 -14.74
N PHE A 73 -12.73 5.59 -15.68
CA PHE A 73 -13.37 5.38 -16.98
C PHE A 73 -12.74 4.21 -17.77
N SER A 74 -11.45 3.97 -17.54
CA SER A 74 -10.63 2.97 -18.23
C SER A 74 -9.97 1.97 -17.28
N ILE A 75 -10.57 1.71 -16.12
CA ILE A 75 -10.04 0.77 -15.13
C ILE A 75 -9.72 -0.59 -15.75
N HIS A 76 -8.52 -1.10 -15.49
CA HIS A 76 -8.11 -2.44 -15.90
C HIS A 76 -7.33 -3.13 -14.79
N VAL A 77 -7.28 -4.45 -14.89
CA VAL A 77 -6.42 -5.27 -14.02
C VAL A 77 -5.22 -5.68 -14.87
N PRO A 78 -3.99 -5.26 -14.53
CA PRO A 78 -2.80 -5.65 -15.29
C PRO A 78 -2.65 -7.17 -15.27
N LYS A 79 -2.15 -7.72 -16.38
CA LYS A 79 -1.80 -9.13 -16.43
C LYS A 79 -0.55 -9.33 -15.59
N ARG A 80 -0.56 -10.33 -14.70
CA ARG A 80 0.64 -10.72 -13.96
C ARG A 80 1.69 -11.28 -14.95
N PRO A 81 2.92 -10.74 -14.96
CA PRO A 81 4.04 -11.34 -15.69
C PRO A 81 4.48 -12.65 -15.02
N THR A 82 5.22 -13.46 -15.76
CA THR A 82 5.88 -14.68 -15.26
C THR A 82 7.38 -14.48 -15.34
N THR A 83 8.12 -15.04 -14.39
CA THR A 83 9.58 -15.01 -14.35
C THR A 83 10.09 -16.44 -14.16
N ASP A 84 11.19 -16.75 -14.84
CA ASP A 84 12.00 -17.94 -14.58
C ASP A 84 13.32 -17.58 -13.85
N TYR A 85 13.52 -16.29 -13.55
CA TYR A 85 14.70 -15.79 -12.85
C TYR A 85 14.57 -15.98 -11.34
N ASN A 86 15.61 -16.54 -10.73
CA ASN A 86 15.67 -16.76 -9.29
C ASN A 86 16.37 -15.58 -8.61
N TYR A 87 15.63 -14.50 -8.37
CA TYR A 87 16.14 -13.34 -7.62
C TYR A 87 16.57 -13.75 -6.22
N THR A 88 17.70 -13.22 -5.78
CA THR A 88 18.07 -13.20 -4.36
C THR A 88 17.29 -12.09 -3.64
N VAL A 89 16.66 -12.42 -2.50
CA VAL A 89 15.73 -11.51 -1.82
C VAL A 89 16.08 -11.34 -0.36
N ASP A 90 16.14 -10.08 0.08
CA ASP A 90 16.23 -9.72 1.49
C ASP A 90 14.94 -9.03 1.94
N ILE A 91 14.35 -9.50 3.03
CA ILE A 91 13.13 -8.94 3.62
C ILE A 91 13.50 -8.19 4.90
N LEU A 92 13.23 -6.90 4.94
CA LEU A 92 13.55 -6.02 6.05
C LEU A 92 12.26 -5.60 6.75
N THR A 93 12.20 -5.81 8.06
CA THR A 93 11.17 -5.22 8.92
C THR A 93 11.82 -4.45 10.07
N THR A 94 11.07 -3.54 10.70
CA THR A 94 11.59 -2.63 11.72
C THR A 94 10.92 -2.90 13.06
N ALA A 95 11.66 -2.75 14.16
CA ALA A 95 11.09 -2.71 15.50
C ALA A 95 11.46 -1.39 16.19
N CYS A 96 10.44 -0.68 16.68
CA CYS A 96 10.58 0.57 17.42
C CYS A 96 10.15 0.37 18.89
N PRO A 97 10.81 1.02 19.86
CA PRO A 97 10.38 1.01 21.25
C PRO A 97 8.91 1.45 21.41
N GLY A 98 8.11 0.61 22.09
CA GLY A 98 6.68 0.84 22.32
C GLY A 98 5.75 -0.01 21.43
N GLU A 99 6.28 -0.62 20.37
CA GLU A 99 5.52 -1.59 19.58
C GLU A 99 5.36 -2.92 20.34
N PRO A 100 4.21 -3.61 20.22
CA PRO A 100 4.02 -4.90 20.89
C PRO A 100 4.99 -5.96 20.36
N GLN A 101 5.80 -6.54 21.25
CA GLN A 101 6.77 -7.58 20.89
C GLN A 101 6.11 -8.77 20.17
N GLN A 102 4.93 -9.19 20.64
CA GLN A 102 4.22 -10.33 20.04
C GLN A 102 3.82 -10.06 18.59
N MET A 103 3.39 -8.84 18.27
CA MET A 103 3.03 -8.44 16.89
C MET A 103 4.24 -8.56 15.95
N ILE A 104 5.42 -8.11 16.40
CA ILE A 104 6.67 -8.22 15.65
C ILE A 104 7.03 -9.70 15.45
N ILE A 105 6.93 -10.52 16.51
CA ILE A 105 7.21 -11.96 16.45
C ILE A 105 6.28 -12.66 15.46
N ASP A 106 4.98 -12.35 15.49
CA ASP A 106 3.98 -12.92 14.57
C ASP A 106 4.32 -12.57 13.11
N THR A 107 4.76 -11.33 12.86
CA THR A 107 5.22 -10.89 11.54
C THR A 107 6.49 -11.61 11.10
N LEU A 108 7.47 -11.80 11.99
CA LEU A 108 8.70 -12.55 11.68
C LEU A 108 8.41 -14.03 11.38
N GLU A 109 7.48 -14.64 12.11
CA GLU A 109 7.04 -16.02 11.85
C GLU A 109 6.34 -16.13 10.50
N ALA A 110 5.54 -15.14 10.12
CA ALA A 110 4.89 -15.08 8.81
C ALA A 110 5.89 -14.83 7.67
N ILE A 111 6.90 -13.98 7.89
CA ILE A 111 8.00 -13.78 6.93
C ILE A 111 8.72 -15.10 6.69
N GLN A 112 9.10 -15.82 7.75
CA GLN A 112 9.77 -17.12 7.60
C GLN A 112 8.89 -18.22 7.00
N ALA A 113 7.56 -18.05 7.01
CA ALA A 113 6.64 -18.95 6.32
C ALA A 113 6.54 -18.68 4.81
N ILE A 114 7.18 -17.62 4.28
CA ILE A 114 7.28 -17.39 2.84
C ILE A 114 8.05 -18.54 2.19
N THR A 115 7.44 -19.13 1.17
CA THR A 115 7.94 -20.34 0.51
C THR A 115 9.16 -20.10 -0.38
N TYR A 116 9.28 -18.89 -0.93
CA TYR A 116 10.41 -18.51 -1.77
C TYR A 116 11.67 -18.24 -0.91
N PRO A 117 12.86 -18.71 -1.31
CA PRO A 117 14.10 -18.51 -0.55
C PRO A 117 14.43 -17.03 -0.32
N HIS A 118 14.67 -16.65 0.92
CA HIS A 118 14.97 -15.26 1.29
C HIS A 118 15.80 -15.18 2.58
N THR A 119 16.41 -14.01 2.83
CA THR A 119 17.00 -13.67 4.12
C THR A 119 16.15 -12.61 4.81
N ALA A 120 15.75 -12.85 6.05
CA ALA A 120 14.96 -11.91 6.83
C ALA A 120 15.86 -11.09 7.77
N TYR A 121 15.59 -9.79 7.87
CA TYR A 121 16.29 -8.84 8.73
C TYR A 121 15.28 -8.12 9.64
N LEU A 122 15.55 -8.14 10.95
CA LEU A 122 14.86 -7.28 11.92
C LEU A 122 15.75 -6.08 12.25
N CYS A 123 15.32 -4.89 11.86
CA CYS A 123 15.98 -3.63 12.16
C CYS A 123 15.44 -3.09 13.49
N ASP A 124 16.05 -3.49 14.59
CA ASP A 124 15.60 -3.19 15.95
C ASP A 124 16.28 -1.94 16.53
N GLU A 125 15.50 -0.87 16.73
CA GLU A 125 15.98 0.37 17.34
C GLU A 125 16.15 0.29 18.86
N GLY A 126 15.56 -0.72 19.50
CA GLY A 126 15.58 -0.93 20.95
C GLY A 126 16.69 -1.86 21.44
N ASP A 127 17.31 -2.65 20.54
CA ASP A 127 18.16 -3.80 20.90
C ASP A 127 17.50 -4.69 21.97
N ASP A 128 16.23 -5.01 21.73
CA ASP A 128 15.37 -5.72 22.68
C ASP A 128 15.85 -7.19 22.84
N PRO A 129 16.22 -7.63 24.06
CA PRO A 129 16.67 -9.00 24.29
C PRO A 129 15.67 -10.08 23.88
N VAL A 130 14.36 -9.80 23.99
CA VAL A 130 13.30 -10.75 23.62
C VAL A 130 13.25 -10.91 22.11
N LEU A 131 13.31 -9.80 21.36
CA LEU A 131 13.31 -9.83 19.90
C LEU A 131 14.60 -10.44 19.35
N LYS A 132 15.74 -10.18 20.00
CA LYS A 132 17.03 -10.79 19.65
C LYS A 132 17.01 -12.31 19.78
N GLU A 133 16.41 -12.82 20.85
CA GLU A 133 16.24 -14.26 21.05
C GLU A 133 15.24 -14.86 20.05
N ALA A 134 14.14 -14.14 19.76
CA ALA A 134 13.19 -14.56 18.74
C ALA A 134 13.85 -14.65 17.35
N CYS A 135 14.65 -13.64 16.97
CA CYS A 135 15.43 -13.66 15.73
C CYS A 135 16.38 -14.87 15.66
N ARG A 136 17.09 -15.18 16.76
CA ARG A 136 17.97 -16.35 16.85
C ARG A 136 17.21 -17.66 16.65
N ARG A 137 16.03 -17.79 17.26
CA ARG A 137 15.15 -18.96 17.12
C ARG A 137 14.63 -19.13 15.69
N LEU A 138 14.27 -18.03 15.04
CA LEU A 138 13.66 -18.02 13.71
C LEU A 138 14.69 -17.98 12.57
N GLY A 139 15.98 -17.78 12.85
CA GLY A 139 17.01 -17.61 11.81
C GLY A 139 16.92 -16.26 11.09
N VAL A 140 16.43 -15.22 11.77
CA VAL A 140 16.34 -13.84 11.27
C VAL A 140 17.60 -13.08 11.69
N VAL A 141 18.15 -12.26 10.79
CA VAL A 141 19.30 -11.39 11.08
C VAL A 141 18.83 -10.21 11.92
N HIS A 142 19.22 -10.17 13.19
CA HIS A 142 18.97 -9.01 14.05
C HIS A 142 20.00 -7.92 13.78
N VAL A 143 19.51 -6.73 13.42
CA VAL A 143 20.33 -5.55 13.14
C VAL A 143 19.91 -4.46 14.10
N THR A 144 20.89 -3.90 14.82
CA THR A 144 20.70 -2.70 15.62
C THR A 144 21.69 -1.61 15.21
N ARG A 145 21.44 -0.37 15.64
CA ARG A 145 22.30 0.77 15.39
C ARG A 145 22.47 1.60 16.65
N THR A 146 23.69 2.13 16.82
CA THR A 146 24.03 3.03 17.94
C THR A 146 23.59 4.47 17.67
N GLU A 147 23.65 4.93 16.42
CA GLU A 147 23.27 6.29 16.02
C GLU A 147 21.87 6.32 15.37
N LYS A 148 20.93 7.01 16.04
CA LYS A 148 19.53 7.13 15.59
C LYS A 148 19.32 8.37 14.71
N VAL A 149 19.86 8.32 13.49
CA VAL A 149 19.69 9.39 12.49
C VAL A 149 18.62 8.99 11.47
N ASN A 150 17.79 9.92 10.99
CA ASN A 150 16.79 9.69 9.92
C ASN A 150 15.70 8.64 10.23
N ALA A 151 15.40 8.37 11.52
CA ALA A 151 14.31 7.48 11.95
C ALA A 151 14.28 6.15 11.17
N LYS A 152 13.09 5.70 10.71
CA LYS A 152 12.88 4.45 9.96
C LYS A 152 13.78 4.31 8.74
N ALA A 153 13.93 5.38 7.95
CA ALA A 153 14.75 5.35 6.74
C ALA A 153 16.24 5.11 7.07
N GLY A 154 16.75 5.75 8.12
CA GLY A 154 18.12 5.49 8.56
C GLY A 154 18.34 4.09 9.13
N ASN A 155 17.30 3.52 9.76
CA ASN A 155 17.36 2.15 10.29
C ASN A 155 17.45 1.12 9.15
N ILE A 156 16.58 1.26 8.15
CA ILE A 156 16.60 0.44 6.93
C ILE A 156 17.92 0.60 6.19
N ASN A 157 18.43 1.82 6.00
CA ASN A 157 19.72 2.06 5.35
C ASN A 157 20.90 1.41 6.09
N ASN A 158 20.83 1.25 7.42
CA ASN A 158 21.85 0.54 8.19
C ASN A 158 21.82 -0.97 7.90
N ALA A 159 20.62 -1.56 7.84
CA ALA A 159 20.45 -2.96 7.47
C ALA A 159 20.85 -3.23 6.01
N LEU A 160 20.52 -2.31 5.09
CA LEU A 160 20.89 -2.40 3.67
C LEU A 160 22.40 -2.47 3.41
N ARG A 161 23.25 -2.04 4.35
CA ARG A 161 24.72 -2.20 4.24
C ARG A 161 25.18 -3.65 4.40
N GLN A 162 24.33 -4.50 4.95
CA GLN A 162 24.58 -5.93 5.22
C GLN A 162 23.71 -6.84 4.37
N ALA A 163 22.59 -6.32 3.85
CA ALA A 163 21.77 -6.97 2.84
C ALA A 163 22.56 -7.13 1.53
N THR A 164 22.40 -8.27 0.87
CA THR A 164 23.10 -8.64 -0.37
C THR A 164 22.18 -9.11 -1.48
N GLY A 165 20.87 -9.19 -1.22
CA GLY A 165 19.86 -9.55 -2.20
C GLY A 165 19.73 -8.52 -3.31
N GLU A 166 19.47 -9.01 -4.52
CA GLU A 166 19.15 -8.17 -5.69
C GLU A 166 17.86 -7.38 -5.47
N ILE A 167 16.90 -7.96 -4.74
CA ILE A 167 15.63 -7.34 -4.40
C ILE A 167 15.53 -7.18 -2.87
N CYS A 168 15.19 -5.97 -2.45
CA CYS A 168 14.86 -5.66 -1.07
C CYS A 168 13.34 -5.50 -0.93
N VAL A 169 12.75 -6.20 0.04
CA VAL A 169 11.35 -6.05 0.44
C VAL A 169 11.30 -5.36 1.79
N ILE A 170 10.52 -4.29 1.91
CA ILE A 170 10.29 -3.60 3.17
C ILE A 170 8.88 -3.91 3.64
N LEU A 171 8.77 -4.54 4.82
CA LEU A 171 7.49 -4.82 5.49
C LEU A 171 7.45 -4.12 6.84
N ASP A 172 6.31 -3.51 7.15
CA ASP A 172 6.07 -2.93 8.47
C ASP A 172 5.90 -4.07 9.50
N PRO A 173 6.21 -3.85 10.79
CA PRO A 173 6.17 -4.90 11.82
C PRO A 173 4.78 -5.49 12.08
N ASP A 174 3.73 -4.91 11.51
CA ASP A 174 2.34 -5.36 11.57
C ASP A 174 1.81 -5.91 10.24
N HIS A 175 2.65 -5.97 9.20
CA HIS A 175 2.32 -6.56 7.91
C HIS A 175 2.63 -8.06 7.89
N ILE A 176 1.59 -8.88 7.96
CA ILE A 176 1.68 -10.35 7.94
C ILE A 176 1.60 -10.85 6.48
N PRO A 177 2.72 -11.22 5.83
CA PRO A 177 2.70 -11.69 4.45
C PRO A 177 2.08 -13.08 4.34
N VAL A 178 1.55 -13.40 3.15
CA VAL A 178 1.12 -14.76 2.81
C VAL A 178 2.30 -15.58 2.27
N PRO A 179 2.29 -16.93 2.37
CA PRO A 179 3.43 -17.76 1.97
C PRO A 179 3.88 -17.61 0.51
N GLN A 180 2.96 -17.24 -0.39
CA GLN A 180 3.22 -17.04 -1.83
C GLN A 180 3.51 -15.57 -2.17
N PHE A 181 3.87 -14.73 -1.20
CA PHE A 181 4.03 -13.29 -1.40
C PHE A 181 5.06 -12.96 -2.50
N LEU A 182 6.25 -13.56 -2.43
CA LEU A 182 7.33 -13.27 -3.39
C LEU A 182 7.04 -13.80 -4.80
N ASP A 183 6.41 -14.97 -4.93
CA ASP A 183 5.98 -15.53 -6.24
C ASP A 183 5.06 -14.59 -7.02
N ARG A 184 4.40 -13.68 -6.29
CA ARG A 184 3.43 -12.72 -6.83
C ARG A 184 4.03 -11.37 -7.18
N VAL A 185 5.18 -11.04 -6.62
CA VAL A 185 5.81 -9.72 -6.69
C VAL A 185 7.04 -9.74 -7.58
N LEU A 186 7.92 -10.73 -7.43
CA LEU A 186 9.16 -10.85 -8.18
C LEU A 186 8.99 -10.83 -9.71
N PRO A 187 7.95 -11.45 -10.31
CA PRO A 187 7.81 -11.46 -11.76
C PRO A 187 7.74 -10.08 -12.42
N TYR A 188 7.38 -9.03 -11.67
CA TYR A 188 7.31 -7.67 -12.22
C TYR A 188 8.71 -7.06 -12.46
N PHE A 189 9.77 -7.57 -11.84
CA PHE A 189 11.14 -7.08 -12.06
C PHE A 189 11.79 -7.61 -13.36
N GLU A 190 11.07 -8.42 -14.15
CA GLU A 190 11.49 -8.82 -15.50
C GLU A 190 11.54 -7.63 -16.47
N ASP A 191 10.78 -6.56 -16.21
CA ASP A 191 10.93 -5.31 -16.93
C ASP A 191 12.00 -4.45 -16.24
N GLU A 192 13.16 -4.29 -16.88
CA GLU A 192 14.30 -3.50 -16.37
C GLU A 192 13.94 -2.02 -16.09
N LYS A 193 12.80 -1.53 -16.60
CA LYS A 193 12.31 -0.18 -16.30
C LYS A 193 11.63 -0.08 -14.93
N ILE A 194 11.29 -1.20 -14.29
CA ILE A 194 10.59 -1.23 -13.01
C ILE A 194 11.60 -1.12 -11.87
N GLY A 195 11.57 0.02 -11.16
CA GLY A 195 12.41 0.26 -9.99
C GLY A 195 11.83 -0.23 -8.66
N TYR A 196 10.51 -0.38 -8.55
CA TYR A 196 9.84 -0.90 -7.36
C TYR A 196 8.44 -1.44 -7.70
N VAL A 197 7.95 -2.35 -6.86
CA VAL A 197 6.60 -2.93 -6.97
C VAL A 197 5.86 -2.63 -5.67
N GLN A 198 4.78 -1.84 -5.76
CA GLN A 198 3.92 -1.55 -4.61
C GLN A 198 2.78 -2.58 -4.54
N VAL A 199 2.55 -3.13 -3.35
CA VAL A 199 1.44 -4.04 -3.07
C VAL A 199 0.31 -3.34 -2.32
N VAL A 200 -0.91 -3.87 -2.47
CA VAL A 200 -2.08 -3.43 -1.72
C VAL A 200 -1.89 -3.72 -0.24
N GLN A 201 -2.16 -2.71 0.60
CA GLN A 201 -2.21 -2.88 2.04
C GLN A 201 -3.62 -3.31 2.46
N ALA A 202 -3.72 -4.49 3.07
CA ALA A 202 -4.97 -5.04 3.57
C ALA A 202 -4.97 -5.16 5.10
N TYR A 203 -6.10 -4.80 5.72
CA TYR A 203 -6.25 -4.80 7.18
C TYR A 203 -7.00 -6.04 7.65
N TYR A 204 -6.37 -6.86 8.47
CA TYR A 204 -6.99 -8.06 9.05
C TYR A 204 -8.03 -7.73 10.13
N ASN A 205 -7.89 -6.59 10.80
CA ASN A 205 -8.76 -6.13 11.88
C ASN A 205 -9.95 -5.27 11.43
N LYS A 206 -10.21 -5.17 10.11
CA LYS A 206 -11.27 -4.31 9.55
C LYS A 206 -12.69 -4.61 10.07
N HIS A 207 -12.91 -5.80 10.66
CA HIS A 207 -14.21 -6.20 11.21
C HIS A 207 -14.31 -6.05 12.73
N GLU A 208 -13.28 -5.54 13.41
CA GLU A 208 -13.31 -5.35 14.87
C GLU A 208 -14.26 -4.23 15.31
N SER A 209 -14.44 -3.20 14.47
CA SER A 209 -15.39 -2.11 14.74
C SER A 209 -15.88 -1.44 13.46
N ILE A 210 -16.99 -0.70 13.57
CA ILE A 210 -17.51 0.12 12.48
C ILE A 210 -16.48 1.18 12.04
N VAL A 211 -15.71 1.72 13.00
CA VAL A 211 -14.66 2.71 12.72
C VAL A 211 -13.51 2.08 11.93
N ALA A 212 -13.05 0.89 12.34
CA ALA A 212 -12.02 0.14 11.61
C ALA A 212 -12.48 -0.24 10.20
N TYR A 213 -13.73 -0.68 10.06
CA TYR A 213 -14.33 -0.99 8.77
C TYR A 213 -14.36 0.23 7.85
N GLY A 214 -14.88 1.36 8.34
CA GLY A 214 -14.93 2.61 7.57
C GLY A 214 -13.54 3.12 7.17
N ALA A 215 -12.56 3.02 8.06
CA ALA A 215 -11.18 3.41 7.78
C ALA A 215 -10.53 2.51 6.70
N ALA A 216 -10.75 1.20 6.75
CA ALA A 216 -10.25 0.25 5.75
C ALA A 216 -10.91 0.48 4.37
N GLU A 217 -12.22 0.71 4.32
CA GLU A 217 -12.90 0.99 3.05
C GLU A 217 -12.41 2.30 2.40
N GLN A 218 -12.06 3.30 3.22
CA GLN A 218 -11.50 4.56 2.74
C GLN A 218 -10.15 4.38 2.06
N THR A 219 -9.29 3.50 2.58
CA THR A 219 -7.96 3.23 2.01
C THR A 219 -8.04 2.29 0.81
N TYR A 220 -9.00 1.36 0.77
CA TYR A 220 -9.19 0.45 -0.37
C TYR A 220 -9.56 1.15 -1.68
N HIS A 221 -10.22 2.30 -1.62
CA HIS A 221 -10.43 3.13 -2.81
C HIS A 221 -9.10 3.54 -3.48
N PHE A 222 -8.09 3.85 -2.67
CA PHE A 222 -6.76 4.22 -3.14
C PHE A 222 -5.94 3.00 -3.55
N TYR A 223 -5.81 2.00 -2.68
CA TYR A 223 -4.99 0.81 -2.97
C TYR A 223 -5.58 -0.10 -4.05
N GLY A 224 -6.90 -0.07 -4.26
CA GLY A 224 -7.56 -0.86 -5.29
C GLY A 224 -7.63 -0.12 -6.63
N PRO A 225 -8.79 0.45 -7.00
CA PRO A 225 -9.00 1.03 -8.32
C PRO A 225 -7.97 2.07 -8.75
N MET A 226 -7.57 2.99 -7.86
CA MET A 226 -6.65 4.08 -8.20
C MET A 226 -5.25 3.57 -8.54
N MET A 227 -4.63 2.78 -7.65
CA MET A 227 -3.31 2.20 -7.93
C MET A 227 -3.33 1.29 -9.16
N MET A 228 -4.40 0.50 -9.37
CA MET A 228 -4.52 -0.36 -10.56
C MET A 228 -4.66 0.42 -11.87
N SER A 229 -5.19 1.64 -11.83
CA SER A 229 -5.34 2.49 -13.02
C SER A 229 -4.13 3.38 -13.31
N MET A 230 -3.21 3.50 -12.35
CA MET A 230 -2.00 4.32 -12.44
C MET A 230 -0.75 3.47 -12.68
N ASP A 231 -0.92 2.27 -13.25
CA ASP A 231 0.13 1.29 -13.57
C ASP A 231 0.79 1.52 -14.96
N SER A 232 0.49 2.65 -15.60
CA SER A 232 0.90 3.02 -16.97
C SER A 232 2.19 3.83 -17.04
#